data_AF-A0A948CF19-F1
#
_entry.id   AF-A0A948CF19-F1
#
_cell.length_a   1.000
_cell.length_b   1.000
_cell.length_c   1.000
_cell.angle_alpha   90.00
_cell.angle_beta   90.00
_cell.angle_gamma   90.00
#
_symmetry.space_group_name_H-M   'P 1'
#
loop_
_entity.id
_entity.type
_entity.pdbx_description
1 polymer ?
#
loop_
_entity_poly.entity_id
_entity_poly.type
_entity_poly.pdbx_seq_one_letter_code
_entity_poly.pdbx_strand_id
1 'polypeptide(L)' 'MPEQSGSRRRGATSVPELVASARAGEARAVARLISLVEDESPLLREVTAALAPHTGHAHVIGLTGSPG' A
#
# COMPACT_ATOMS: atom_id res chain seq x y z
N MET A 1 -6.44 -13.89 -38.45
CA MET A 1 -5.74 -14.20 -37.18
C MET A 1 -4.31 -14.59 -37.52
N PRO A 2 -3.29 -14.16 -36.76
CA PRO A 2 -3.25 -14.02 -35.28
C PRO A 2 -3.16 -12.55 -34.81
N GLU A 3 -3.85 -12.14 -33.75
CA GLU A 3 -3.54 -12.29 -32.32
C GLU A 3 -2.37 -11.43 -31.82
N GLN A 4 -2.71 -10.31 -31.17
CA GLN A 4 -1.97 -9.84 -30.00
C GLN A 4 -2.98 -9.47 -28.91
N SER A 5 -3.49 -10.52 -28.26
CA SER A 5 -4.02 -10.44 -26.92
C SER A 5 -2.88 -10.08 -25.98
N GLY A 6 -2.97 -8.90 -25.38
CA GLY A 6 -2.07 -8.41 -24.36
C GLY A 6 -2.87 -7.60 -23.37
N SER A 7 -3.48 -8.28 -22.39
CA SER A 7 -3.92 -7.71 -21.13
C SER A 7 -3.02 -6.52 -20.76
N ARG A 8 -3.56 -5.30 -20.69
CA ARG A 8 -2.83 -4.15 -20.14
C ARG A 8 -2.31 -4.62 -18.79
N ARG A 9 -1.00 -4.84 -18.70
CA ARG A 9 -0.34 -5.29 -17.48
C ARG A 9 -0.86 -4.43 -16.34
N ARG A 10 -1.55 -5.07 -15.40
CA ARG A 10 -1.84 -4.59 -14.05
C ARG A 10 -0.53 -4.49 -13.25
N GLY A 11 0.47 -3.79 -13.78
CA GLY A 11 1.81 -3.73 -13.26
C GLY A 11 2.57 -2.62 -13.99
N ALA A 12 3.04 -1.55 -13.36
CA ALA A 12 3.21 -1.27 -11.94
C ALA A 12 2.46 0.01 -11.57
N THR A 13 1.56 -0.05 -10.59
CA THR A 13 1.09 1.17 -9.91
C THR A 13 2.30 1.77 -9.20
N SER A 14 2.63 3.01 -9.53
CA SER A 14 3.73 3.72 -8.88
C SER A 14 3.42 3.97 -7.40
N VAL A 15 4.44 4.19 -6.56
CA VAL A 15 4.22 4.50 -5.13
C VAL A 15 3.28 5.69 -4.93
N PRO A 16 3.40 6.81 -5.68
CA PRO A 16 2.47 7.94 -5.54
C PRO A 16 1.01 7.57 -5.87
N GLU A 17 0.78 6.80 -6.93
CA GLU A 17 -0.57 6.35 -7.29
C GLU A 17 -1.16 5.39 -6.25
N LEU A 18 -0.31 4.54 -5.68
CA LEU A 18 -0.71 3.59 -4.65
C LEU A 18 -1.10 4.33 -3.35
N VAL A 19 -0.32 5.34 -2.95
CA VAL A 19 -0.62 6.21 -1.81
C VAL A 19 -1.90 7.02 -2.07
N ALA A 20 -2.06 7.60 -3.26
CA ALA A 20 -3.28 8.32 -3.62
C ALA A 20 -4.53 7.42 -3.53
N SER A 21 -4.44 6.19 -4.06
CA SER A 21 -5.53 5.21 -4.00
C SER A 21 -5.85 4.80 -2.56
N ALA A 22 -4.83 4.55 -1.74
CA ALA A 22 -5.02 4.22 -0.33
C ALA A 22 -5.71 5.36 0.43
N ARG A 23 -5.33 6.62 0.16
CA ARG A 23 -5.98 7.79 0.74
C ARG A 23 -7.42 8.00 0.27
N ALA A 24 -7.77 7.51 -0.92
CA ALA A 24 -9.15 7.47 -1.41
C ALA A 24 -9.99 6.36 -0.76
N GLY A 25 -9.42 5.53 0.11
CA GLY A 25 -10.11 4.45 0.82
C GLY A 25 -10.08 3.09 0.12
N GLU A 26 -9.24 2.92 -0.92
CA GLU A 26 -9.13 1.66 -1.64
C GLU A 26 -8.41 0.59 -0.79
N ALA A 27 -9.18 -0.36 -0.23
CA ALA A 27 -8.65 -1.39 0.67
C ALA A 27 -7.51 -2.22 0.05
N ARG A 28 -7.56 -2.49 -1.27
CA ARG A 28 -6.47 -3.20 -1.96
C ARG A 28 -5.17 -2.41 -2.00
N ALA A 29 -5.25 -1.08 -2.11
CA ALA A 29 -4.06 -0.22 -2.11
C ALA A 29 -3.42 -0.20 -0.72
N VAL A 30 -4.23 -0.14 0.34
CA VAL A 30 -3.77 -0.25 1.73
C VAL A 30 -3.06 -1.58 1.97
N ALA A 31 -3.69 -2.70 1.60
CA ALA A 31 -3.10 -4.04 1.75
C ALA A 31 -1.75 -4.16 1.03
N ARG A 32 -1.64 -3.59 -0.18
CA ARG A 32 -0.39 -3.59 -0.94
C ARG A 32 0.71 -2.78 -0.27
N LEU A 33 0.39 -1.63 0.33
CA LEU A 33 1.36 -0.84 1.09
C LEU A 33 1.85 -1.58 2.34
N ILE A 34 0.94 -2.28 3.04
CA ILE A 34 1.32 -3.13 4.19
C ILE A 34 2.30 -4.21 3.75
N SER A 35 1.99 -4.97 2.69
CA SER A 35 2.90 -6.01 2.20
C SER A 35 4.27 -5.47 1.78
N LEU A 36 4.34 -4.30 1.12
CA LEU A 36 5.63 -3.67 0.78
C LEU A 36 6.48 -3.36 2.01
N VAL A 37 5.84 -3.02 3.14
CA VAL A 37 6.53 -2.76 4.41
C VAL A 37 6.96 -4.06 5.07
N GLU A 38 6.07 -5.06 5.14
CA GLU A 38 6.36 -6.36 5.75
C GLU A 38 7.44 -7.15 5.00
N ASP A 39 7.48 -7.03 3.67
CA ASP A 39 8.46 -7.70 2.80
C ASP A 39 9.81 -6.94 2.72
N GLU A 40 10.01 -5.88 3.51
CA GLU A 40 11.21 -5.03 3.48
C GLU A 40 11.57 -4.55 2.05
N SER A 41 10.56 -4.18 1.26
CA SER A 41 10.73 -3.84 -0.15
C SER A 41 11.80 -2.75 -0.35
N PRO A 42 12.58 -2.80 -1.45
CA PRO A 42 13.46 -1.68 -1.82
C PRO A 42 12.74 -0.32 -1.95
N LEU A 43 11.42 -0.34 -2.13
CA LEU A 43 10.56 0.85 -2.22
C LEU A 43 10.17 1.42 -0.84
N LEU A 44 10.55 0.79 0.27
CA LEU A 44 10.14 1.17 1.63
C LEU A 44 10.41 2.64 1.94
N ARG A 45 11.58 3.15 1.49
CA ARG A 45 11.95 4.55 1.72
C ARG A 45 11.03 5.51 0.99
N GLU A 46 10.68 5.19 -0.25
CA GLU A 46 9.77 6.00 -1.07
C GLU A 46 8.35 5.96 -0.50
N VAL A 47 7.88 4.77 -0.11
CA VAL A 47 6.57 4.57 0.53
C VAL A 47 6.46 5.38 1.82
N THR A 48 7.47 5.27 2.70
CA THR A 48 7.48 5.98 3.98
C THR A 48 7.49 7.50 3.76
N ALA A 49 8.31 7.99 2.84
CA ALA A 49 8.37 9.42 2.52
C ALA A 49 7.04 9.95 1.98
N ALA A 50 6.36 9.17 1.13
CA ALA A 50 5.06 9.55 0.57
C ALA A 50 3.91 9.49 1.60
N LEU A 51 3.99 8.60 2.59
CA LEU A 51 2.97 8.47 3.64
C LEU A 51 3.18 9.47 4.79
N ALA A 52 4.42 9.85 5.10
CA ALA A 52 4.76 10.67 6.27
C ALA A 52 3.92 11.96 6.44
N PRO A 53 3.57 12.73 5.37
CA PRO A 53 2.74 13.93 5.50
C PRO A 53 1.28 13.67 5.90
N HIS A 54 0.84 12.42 5.94
CA HIS A 54 -0.56 12.02 6.13
C HIS A 54 -0.81 11.23 7.42
N THR A 55 0.22 11.00 8.23
CA THR A 55 0.13 10.22 9.48
C THR A 55 -0.09 11.12 10.70
N GLY A 56 -0.34 10.52 11.88
CA GLY A 56 -0.46 11.25 13.15
C GLY A 56 -1.85 11.80 13.48
N HIS A 57 -2.84 11.62 12.60
CA HIS A 57 -4.21 12.08 12.82
C HIS A 57 -5.13 11.06 13.51
N ALA A 58 -4.67 9.82 13.67
CA ALA A 58 -5.45 8.73 14.27
C ALA A 58 -5.01 8.46 15.71
N HIS A 59 -5.97 8.10 16.58
CA HIS A 59 -5.66 7.62 17.92
C HIS A 59 -5.13 6.18 17.86
N VAL A 60 -3.99 5.93 18.51
CA VAL A 60 -3.34 4.62 18.54
C VAL A 60 -3.56 3.98 19.92
N ILE A 61 -4.29 2.87 19.96
CA ILE A 61 -4.58 2.11 21.18
C ILE A 61 -3.86 0.77 21.11
N GLY A 62 -3.03 0.46 22.12
CA GLY A 62 -2.47 -0.87 22.32
C GLY A 62 -3.38 -1.73 23.19
N LEU A 63 -3.73 -2.93 22.71
CA LEU A 63 -4.53 -3.90 23.46
C LEU A 63 -3.73 -5.18 23.70
N THR A 64 -3.78 -5.70 24.91
CA THR A 64 -3.09 -6.94 25.32
C THR A 64 -3.89 -7.67 26.40
N GLY A 65 -3.64 -8.96 26.58
CA GLY A 65 -4.32 -9.84 27.54
C GLY A 65 -3.95 -11.31 27.29
N SER A 66 -4.25 -12.19 28.25
CA SER A 66 -4.19 -13.63 28.01
C SER A 66 -5.27 -14.05 27.01
N PRO A 67 -5.08 -15.13 26.24
CA PRO A 67 -6.13 -15.66 25.37
C PRO A 67 -7.39 -16.03 26.17
N GLY A 68 -8.57 -15.67 25.64
CA GLY A 68 -9.87 -15.91 26.26
C GLY A 68 -10.40 -14.70 27.02
#